data_AF-W7ALL3-F1
#
_entry.id   AF-W7ALL3-F1
#
_cell.length_a   1.000
_cell.length_b   1.000
_cell.length_c   1.000
_cell.angle_alpha   90.00
_cell.angle_beta   90.00
_cell.angle_gamma   90.00
#
_symmetry.space_group_name_H-M   'P 1'
#
loop_
_entity.id
_entity.type
_entity.pdbx_description
1 polymer ?
#
loop_
_entity_poly.entity_id
_entity_poly.type
_entity_poly.pdbx_seq_one_letter_code
_entity_poly.pdbx_strand_id
1 'polypeptide(L)'
;MEKNASIDNRNKDSIKDSLNSKLLESNKYDENTVKHNKSSLILSRQFYGIIGGITAGILGLQGIKGFLFFSAFTLIGTLMTFFHIKNNYKSFFASKSCIFLNDFFSGLIVSIPYFSMMHIINDNVLICLYWCMHND
;
A
#
# COMPACT_ATOMS: atom_id res chain seq x y z
N MET A 1 0.44 63.62 -7.66
CA MET A 1 0.80 62.52 -6.72
C MET A 1 0.21 61.17 -7.11
N GLU A 2 -0.83 61.12 -7.97
CA GLU A 2 -1.60 59.91 -8.33
C GLU A 2 -0.86 58.86 -9.20
N LYS A 3 0.12 59.29 -10.01
CA LYS A 3 0.91 58.37 -10.88
C LYS A 3 1.80 57.39 -10.11
N ASN A 4 2.30 57.76 -8.93
CA ASN A 4 3.23 56.90 -8.18
C ASN A 4 2.48 55.78 -7.44
N ALA A 5 1.26 56.03 -6.97
CA ALA A 5 0.41 55.03 -6.32
C ALA A 5 -0.08 53.95 -7.30
N SER A 6 -0.35 54.31 -8.56
CA SER A 6 -0.80 53.37 -9.59
C SER A 6 0.33 52.47 -10.13
N ILE A 7 1.58 52.94 -10.10
CA ILE A 7 2.75 52.13 -10.46
C ILE A 7 3.08 51.11 -9.36
N ASP A 8 2.96 51.51 -8.09
CA ASP A 8 3.22 50.64 -6.94
C ASP A 8 2.22 49.46 -6.86
N ASN A 9 0.93 49.72 -7.10
CA ASN A 9 -0.10 48.68 -7.13
C ASN A 9 0.11 47.67 -8.28
N ARG A 10 0.46 48.12 -9.49
CA ARG A 10 0.76 47.21 -10.61
C ARG A 10 1.96 46.30 -10.35
N ASN A 11 2.98 46.80 -9.66
CA ASN A 11 4.13 46.00 -9.26
C ASN A 11 3.77 44.98 -8.18
N LYS A 12 2.86 45.32 -7.27
CA LYS A 12 2.38 44.41 -6.23
C LYS A 12 1.54 43.27 -6.82
N ASP A 13 0.71 43.56 -7.81
CA ASP A 13 -0.13 42.56 -8.48
C ASP A 13 0.72 41.56 -9.28
N SER A 14 1.73 42.04 -10.03
CA SER A 14 2.63 41.17 -10.79
C SER A 14 3.49 40.25 -9.89
N ILE A 15 3.96 40.75 -8.75
CA ILE A 15 4.68 39.94 -7.75
C ILE A 15 3.76 38.86 -7.17
N LYS A 16 2.50 39.20 -6.90
CA LYS A 16 1.53 38.26 -6.33
C LYS A 16 1.18 37.14 -7.30
N ASP A 17 1.03 37.44 -8.59
CA ASP A 17 0.81 36.44 -9.64
C ASP A 17 2.03 35.53 -9.87
N SER A 18 3.24 36.08 -9.79
CA SER A 18 4.48 35.28 -9.82
C SER A 18 4.60 34.36 -8.59
N LEU A 19 4.20 34.84 -7.41
CA LEU A 19 4.20 34.04 -6.19
C LEU A 19 3.18 32.91 -6.28
N ASN A 20 1.97 33.20 -6.75
CA ASN A 20 0.89 32.22 -6.90
C ASN A 20 1.24 31.13 -7.91
N SER A 21 1.89 31.47 -9.04
CA SER A 21 2.34 30.48 -10.02
C SER A 21 3.46 29.57 -9.47
N LYS A 22 4.41 30.11 -8.71
CA LYS A 22 5.42 29.31 -7.99
C LYS A 22 4.80 28.44 -6.89
N LEU A 23 3.82 28.97 -6.16
CA LEU A 23 3.08 28.20 -5.15
C LEU A 23 2.31 27.05 -5.81
N LEU A 24 1.65 27.29 -6.94
CA LEU A 24 0.93 26.27 -7.70
C LEU A 24 1.89 25.21 -8.24
N GLU A 25 3.03 25.60 -8.83
CA GLU A 25 4.05 24.67 -9.31
C GLU A 25 4.67 23.84 -8.17
N SER A 26 4.95 24.46 -7.01
CA SER A 26 5.45 23.76 -5.82
C SER A 26 4.43 22.78 -5.25
N ASN A 27 3.15 23.16 -5.16
CA ASN A 27 2.07 22.26 -4.75
C ASN A 27 1.89 21.12 -5.76
N LYS A 28 2.07 21.40 -7.05
CA LYS A 28 1.98 20.42 -8.13
C LYS A 28 3.13 19.40 -8.08
N TYR A 29 4.33 19.86 -7.72
CA TYR A 29 5.47 19.00 -7.49
C TYR A 29 5.32 18.16 -6.22
N ASP A 30 4.78 18.76 -5.15
CA ASP A 30 4.50 18.09 -3.88
C ASP A 30 3.42 17.00 -4.05
N GLU A 31 2.32 17.29 -4.74
CA GLU A 31 1.25 16.30 -4.99
C GLU A 31 1.75 15.10 -5.80
N ASN A 32 2.68 15.31 -6.74
CA ASN A 32 3.21 14.25 -7.59
C ASN A 32 4.16 13.34 -6.80
N THR A 33 4.98 13.94 -5.94
CA THR A 33 5.86 13.23 -5.01
C THR A 33 5.07 12.46 -3.96
N VAL A 34 4.03 13.08 -3.39
CA VAL A 34 3.10 12.44 -2.45
C VAL A 34 2.35 11.28 -3.12
N LYS A 35 1.87 11.45 -4.36
CA LYS A 35 1.25 10.37 -5.15
C LYS A 35 2.21 9.22 -5.39
N HIS A 36 3.45 9.50 -5.80
CA HIS A 36 4.45 8.46 -6.02
C HIS A 36 4.73 7.65 -4.75
N ASN A 37 4.93 8.34 -3.62
CA ASN A 37 5.13 7.69 -2.33
C ASN A 37 3.93 6.83 -1.91
N LYS A 38 2.69 7.30 -2.16
CA LYS A 38 1.48 6.49 -1.93
C LYS A 38 1.48 5.22 -2.77
N SER A 39 1.82 5.30 -4.05
CA SER A 39 1.88 4.12 -4.93
C SER A 39 2.89 3.09 -4.44
N SER A 40 4.08 3.52 -4.00
CA SER A 40 5.10 2.62 -3.45
C SER A 40 4.64 1.90 -2.19
N LEU A 41 3.85 2.57 -1.34
CA LEU A 41 3.26 1.95 -0.15
C LEU A 41 2.13 0.96 -0.47
N ILE A 42 1.35 1.23 -1.51
CA ILE A 42 0.32 0.30 -1.97
C ILE A 42 0.98 -0.97 -2.52
N LEU A 43 2.08 -0.82 -3.27
CA LEU A 43 2.85 -1.93 -3.80
C LEU A 43 3.47 -2.79 -2.68
N SER A 44 4.12 -2.18 -1.69
CA SER A 44 4.68 -2.94 -0.55
C SER A 44 3.61 -3.75 0.19
N ARG A 45 2.40 -3.21 0.29
CA ARG A 45 1.26 -3.92 0.88
C ARG A 45 0.79 -5.12 0.09
N GLN A 46 0.78 -5.02 -1.24
CA GLN A 46 0.47 -6.18 -2.09
C GLN A 46 1.49 -7.30 -1.89
N PHE A 47 2.78 -6.98 -1.75
CA PHE A 47 3.81 -7.98 -1.45
C PHE A 47 3.56 -8.73 -0.13
N TYR A 48 3.11 -8.04 0.93
CA TYR A 48 2.76 -8.73 2.19
C TYR A 48 1.62 -9.74 1.99
N GLY A 49 0.65 -9.43 1.13
CA GLY A 49 -0.44 -10.37 0.80
C GLY A 49 0.07 -11.60 0.03
N ILE A 50 0.92 -11.39 -0.98
CA ILE A 50 1.54 -12.47 -1.75
C ILE A 50 2.34 -13.41 -0.83
N ILE A 51 3.22 -12.84 0.01
CA ILE A 51 4.06 -13.61 0.94
C ILE A 51 3.18 -14.35 1.96
N GLY A 52 2.14 -13.69 2.49
CA GLY A 52 1.20 -14.30 3.42
C GLY A 52 0.43 -15.47 2.80
N GLY A 53 -0.04 -15.32 1.56
CA GLY A 53 -0.72 -16.38 0.81
C GLY A 53 0.17 -17.59 0.51
N ILE A 54 1.42 -17.35 0.09
CA ILE A 54 2.42 -18.40 -0.13
C ILE A 54 2.72 -19.15 1.17
N THR A 55 2.97 -18.42 2.26
CA THR A 55 3.32 -19.00 3.56
C THR A 55 2.15 -19.84 4.10
N ALA A 56 0.92 -19.32 4.08
CA ALA A 56 -0.27 -20.05 4.49
C ALA A 56 -0.53 -21.31 3.63
N GLY A 57 -0.23 -21.23 2.33
CA GLY A 57 -0.31 -22.34 1.40
C GLY A 57 0.70 -23.45 1.70
N ILE A 58 1.96 -23.11 1.99
CA ILE A 58 3.01 -24.06 2.39
C ILE A 58 2.66 -24.74 3.71
N LEU A 59 2.14 -24.00 4.69
CA LEU A 59 1.70 -24.54 5.97
C LEU A 59 0.42 -25.39 5.88
N GLY A 60 -0.26 -25.41 4.72
CA GLY A 60 -1.48 -26.20 4.52
C GLY A 60 -2.68 -25.72 5.36
N LEU A 61 -2.69 -24.45 5.79
CA LEU A 61 -3.71 -23.93 6.72
C LEU A 61 -5.04 -23.67 6.00
N GLN A 62 -6.02 -24.56 6.17
CA GLN A 62 -7.34 -24.40 5.57
C GLN A 62 -8.28 -23.48 6.36
N GLY A 63 -9.18 -22.83 5.63
CA GLY A 63 -10.35 -22.11 6.16
C GLY A 63 -9.99 -20.98 7.12
N ILE A 64 -10.57 -21.01 8.32
CA ILE A 64 -10.45 -19.95 9.32
C ILE A 64 -9.02 -19.74 9.82
N LYS A 65 -8.19 -20.80 9.80
CA LYS A 65 -6.80 -20.74 10.27
C LYS A 65 -5.91 -19.96 9.29
N GLY A 66 -6.10 -20.18 7.99
CA GLY A 66 -5.43 -19.41 6.93
C GLY A 66 -5.86 -17.94 6.97
N PHE A 67 -7.15 -17.68 7.21
CA PHE A 67 -7.65 -16.32 7.39
C PHE A 67 -7.04 -15.60 8.59
N LEU A 68 -6.93 -16.29 9.74
CA LEU A 68 -6.34 -15.71 10.96
C LEU A 68 -4.84 -15.45 10.80
N PHE A 69 -4.11 -16.36 10.15
CA PHE A 69 -2.68 -16.18 9.85
C PHE A 69 -2.46 -14.98 8.92
N PHE A 70 -3.24 -14.90 7.83
CA PHE A 70 -3.22 -13.77 6.92
C PHE A 70 -3.53 -12.44 7.64
N SER A 71 -4.57 -12.42 8.47
CA SER A 71 -4.98 -11.23 9.22
C SER A 71 -3.88 -10.74 10.15
N ALA A 72 -3.25 -11.64 10.90
CA ALA A 72 -2.11 -11.31 11.74
C ALA A 72 -0.93 -10.76 10.92
N PHE A 73 -0.61 -11.38 9.78
CA PHE A 73 0.52 -11.00 8.93
C PHE A 73 0.32 -9.61 8.29
N THR A 74 -0.88 -9.34 7.76
CA THR A 74 -1.24 -8.04 7.20
C THR A 74 -1.26 -6.95 8.26
N LEU A 75 -1.71 -7.28 9.48
CA LEU A 75 -1.74 -6.33 10.60
C LEU A 75 -0.32 -5.99 11.06
N ILE A 76 0.57 -6.98 11.18
CA ILE A 76 2.00 -6.77 11.47
C ILE A 76 2.69 -5.94 10.38
N GLY A 77 2.48 -6.26 9.10
CA GLY A 77 3.11 -5.56 7.98
C GLY A 77 2.66 -4.11 7.87
N THR A 78 1.36 -3.87 8.09
CA THR A 78 0.79 -2.51 8.12
C THR A 78 1.32 -1.71 9.30
N LEU A 79 1.44 -2.32 10.48
CA LEU A 79 1.95 -1.66 11.68
C LEU A 79 3.45 -1.32 11.55
N MET A 80 4.23 -2.22 10.97
CA MET A 80 5.66 -2.03 10.72
C MET A 80 5.90 -0.92 9.70
N THR A 81 5.11 -0.89 8.62
CA THR A 81 5.14 0.19 7.62
C THR A 81 4.72 1.52 8.26
N PHE A 82 3.67 1.51 9.08
CA PHE A 82 3.21 2.69 9.81
C PHE A 82 4.27 3.23 10.77
N PHE A 83 4.97 2.37 11.50
CA PHE A 83 6.04 2.78 12.39
C PHE A 83 7.25 3.38 11.63
N HIS A 84 7.62 2.76 10.51
CA HIS A 84 8.70 3.25 9.64
C HIS A 84 8.39 4.64 9.06
N ILE A 85 7.14 4.87 8.66
CA ILE A 85 6.68 6.15 8.08
C ILE A 85 6.46 7.22 9.14
N LYS A 86 6.01 6.84 10.35
CA LYS A 86 5.77 7.76 11.47
C LYS A 86 7.02 8.57 11.82
N ASN A 87 8.20 8.01 11.59
CA ASN A 87 9.47 8.69 11.87
C ASN A 87 9.82 9.79 10.85
N ASN A 88 9.13 9.88 9.70
CA ASN A 88 9.53 10.76 8.60
C ASN A 88 8.51 11.84 8.19
N TYR A 89 7.18 11.73 8.37
CA TYR A 89 6.28 12.84 8.00
C TYR A 89 4.98 12.97 8.83
N LYS A 90 4.61 14.23 9.09
CA LYS A 90 3.39 14.73 9.73
C LYS A 90 2.29 14.81 8.66
N SER A 91 1.19 14.07 8.83
CA SER A 91 -0.05 14.17 8.03
C SER A 91 -0.05 13.44 6.66
N PHE A 92 -0.23 12.11 6.67
CA PHE A 92 -0.46 11.34 5.44
C PHE A 92 -1.85 10.66 5.34
N PHE A 93 -2.65 10.69 6.41
CA PHE A 93 -3.88 9.89 6.48
C PHE A 93 -5.05 10.67 7.09
N ALA A 94 -5.97 11.10 6.22
CA ALA A 94 -7.22 11.76 6.59
C ALA A 94 -8.25 10.81 7.26
N SER A 95 -8.06 9.49 7.19
CA SER A 95 -8.82 8.51 7.97
C SER A 95 -8.05 7.19 8.09
N LYS A 96 -7.61 6.85 9.31
CA LYS A 96 -6.79 5.64 9.56
C LYS A 96 -7.57 4.35 9.32
N SER A 97 -8.86 4.35 9.64
CA SER A 97 -9.71 3.15 9.62
C SER A 97 -10.14 2.76 8.21
N CYS A 98 -10.52 3.73 7.37
CA CYS A 98 -10.96 3.44 6.00
C CYS A 98 -9.82 2.86 5.15
N ILE A 99 -8.60 3.35 5.39
CA ILE A 99 -7.39 2.86 4.74
C ILE A 99 -7.07 1.44 5.20
N PHE A 100 -7.11 1.18 6.51
CA PHE A 100 -6.88 -0.15 7.05
C PHE A 100 -7.84 -1.21 6.48
N LEU A 101 -9.14 -0.92 6.41
CA LEU A 101 -10.10 -1.86 5.82
C LEU A 101 -9.85 -2.06 4.32
N ASN A 102 -9.67 -0.97 3.56
CA ASN A 102 -9.45 -1.07 2.12
C ASN A 102 -8.16 -1.84 1.79
N ASP A 103 -7.12 -1.65 2.60
CA ASP A 103 -5.87 -2.39 2.51
C ASP A 103 -6.03 -3.87 2.90
N PHE A 104 -6.79 -4.17 3.95
CA PHE A 104 -7.07 -5.54 4.37
C PHE A 104 -7.81 -6.34 3.29
N PHE A 105 -8.86 -5.75 2.70
CA PHE A 105 -9.60 -6.38 1.60
C PHE A 105 -8.76 -6.51 0.33
N SER A 106 -7.95 -5.50 0.00
CA SER A 106 -7.08 -5.58 -1.17
C SER A 106 -6.03 -6.69 -1.02
N GLY A 107 -5.46 -6.88 0.18
CA GLY A 107 -4.53 -7.97 0.47
C GLY A 107 -5.21 -9.34 0.43
N LEU A 108 -6.43 -9.46 0.97
CA LEU A 108 -7.20 -10.70 0.95
C LEU A 108 -7.45 -11.20 -0.47
N ILE A 109 -7.93 -10.31 -1.35
CA ILE A 109 -8.25 -10.65 -2.75
C ILE A 109 -7.01 -11.19 -3.47
N VAL A 110 -5.85 -10.57 -3.26
CA VAL A 110 -4.59 -11.02 -3.86
C VAL A 110 -4.14 -12.35 -3.25
N SER A 111 -4.39 -12.61 -1.98
CA SER A 111 -3.86 -13.80 -1.28
C SER A 111 -4.62 -15.09 -1.59
N ILE A 112 -5.92 -15.01 -1.86
CA ILE A 112 -6.78 -16.17 -2.19
C ILE A 112 -6.24 -16.99 -3.37
N PRO A 113 -5.88 -16.42 -4.54
CA PRO A 113 -5.36 -17.22 -5.65
C PRO A 113 -4.03 -17.91 -5.32
N TYR A 114 -3.11 -17.24 -4.61
CA TYR A 114 -1.83 -17.86 -4.22
C TYR A 114 -2.03 -18.99 -3.20
N PHE A 115 -2.91 -18.79 -2.23
CA PHE A 115 -3.27 -19.80 -1.25
C PHE A 115 -3.83 -21.05 -1.93
N SER A 116 -4.83 -20.89 -2.82
CA SER A 116 -5.45 -22.00 -3.53
C SER A 116 -4.45 -22.75 -4.43
N MET A 117 -3.58 -22.03 -5.15
CA MET A 117 -2.56 -22.64 -5.99
C MET A 117 -1.60 -23.52 -5.18
N MET A 118 -1.09 -23.02 -4.06
CA MET A 118 -0.17 -23.77 -3.20
C MET A 118 -0.84 -24.98 -2.54
N HIS A 119 -2.10 -24.85 -2.15
CA HIS A 119 -2.86 -25.95 -1.58
C HIS A 119 -3.03 -27.11 -2.58
N ILE A 120 -3.44 -26.79 -3.80
CA ILE A 120 -3.59 -27.76 -4.89
C ILE A 120 -2.26 -28.46 -5.18
N ILE A 121 -1.13 -27.73 -5.20
CA ILE A 121 0.19 -28.32 -5.42
C ILE A 121 0.53 -29.34 -4.33
N ASN A 122 0.30 -28.99 -3.05
CA ASN A 122 0.59 -29.89 -1.93
C ASN A 122 -0.23 -31.18 -1.97
N ASP A 123 -1.52 -31.10 -2.29
CA ASP A 123 -2.38 -32.29 -2.39
C ASP A 123 -1.94 -33.20 -3.54
N ASN A 124 -1.60 -32.64 -4.70
CA ASN A 124 -1.11 -33.41 -5.85
C ASN A 124 0.24 -34.10 -5.55
N VAL A 125 1.16 -33.41 -4.87
CA VAL A 125 2.46 -33.99 -4.47
C VAL A 125 2.26 -35.12 -3.46
N LEU A 126 1.35 -34.96 -2.49
CA LEU A 126 1.06 -35.99 -1.49
C LEU A 126 0.44 -37.23 -2.14
N ILE A 127 -0.48 -37.05 -3.09
CA ILE A 127 -1.07 -38.15 -3.87
C ILE A 127 0.00 -38.90 -4.66
N CYS A 128 0.91 -38.17 -5.34
CA CYS A 128 2.01 -38.78 -6.08
C CYS A 128 2.96 -39.59 -5.18
N LEU A 129 3.32 -39.05 -4.00
CA LEU A 129 4.15 -39.77 -3.03
C LEU A 129 3.44 -41.01 -2.46
N TYR A 130 2.14 -40.90 -2.17
CA TYR A 130 1.34 -42.02 -1.70
C TYR A 130 1.25 -43.14 -2.74
N TRP A 131 1.06 -42.77 -4.02
CA TRP A 131 1.06 -43.72 -5.13
C TRP A 131 2.44 -44.36 -5.36
N CYS A 132 3.52 -43.60 -5.17
CA CYS A 132 4.89 -44.08 -5.25
C CYS A 132 5.17 -45.11 -4.15
N MET A 133 4.81 -44.80 -2.90
CA MET A 133 5.03 -45.70 -1.77
C MET A 133 4.15 -46.96 -1.76
N HIS A 134 3.04 -46.99 -2.50
CA HIS A 134 2.14 -48.14 -2.56
C HIS A 134 2.34 -49.03 -3.82
N ASN A 135 3.07 -48.55 -4.82
CA ASN A 135 3.45 -49.32 -6.01
C ASN A 135 4.91 -49.82 -5.99
N ASP A 136 5.68 -49.49 -4.95
CA ASP A 136 6.95 -50.15 -4.60
C ASP A 136 6.68 -51.36 -3.68
#